data_AF-A0A239ICH4-F1
#
_entry.id   AF-A0A239ICH4-F1
#
_cell.length_a   1.000
_cell.length_b   1.000
_cell.length_c   1.000
_cell.angle_alpha   90.00
_cell.angle_beta   90.00
_cell.angle_gamma   90.00
#
_symmetry.space_group_name_H-M   'P 1'
#
loop_
_entity.id
_entity.type
_entity.pdbx_description
1 polymer ?
#
loop_
_entity_poly.entity_id
_entity_poly.type
_entity_poly.pdbx_seq_one_letter_code
_entity_poly.pdbx_strand_id
1 'polypeptide(L)' 'MRDYDRLSPEVRAWLASALLPWRPKSAQRAFERALSRTKDKAQAIDELDRMQETLIARDARKVWGENHPSATR' A
#
# COMPACT_ATOMS: atom_id res chain seq x y z
N MET A 1 -13.85 -5.67 13.24
CA MET A 1 -14.63 -6.02 12.04
C MET A 1 -15.14 -4.80 11.29
N ARG A 2 -15.93 -3.92 11.92
CA ARG A 2 -16.57 -2.73 11.29
C ARG A 2 -15.72 -1.86 10.34
N ASP A 3 -14.43 -1.70 10.61
CA ASP A 3 -13.55 -0.89 9.75
C ASP A 3 -13.21 -1.59 8.42
N TYR A 4 -13.14 -2.92 8.43
CA TYR A 4 -12.90 -3.73 7.25
C TYR A 4 -14.16 -3.85 6.37
N ASP A 5 -15.33 -3.90 7.02
CA ASP A 5 -16.63 -3.95 6.35
C ASP A 5 -16.93 -2.67 5.56
N ARG A 6 -16.32 -1.55 5.95
CA ARG A 6 -16.47 -0.22 5.34
C ARG A 6 -15.49 0.07 4.21
N LEU A 7 -14.56 -0.84 3.91
CA LEU A 7 -13.61 -0.68 2.83
C LEU A 7 -14.28 -0.77 1.47
N SER A 8 -13.72 -0.07 0.48
CA SER A 8 -14.10 -0.31 -0.90
C SER A 8 -13.66 -1.73 -1.33
N PRO A 9 -14.37 -2.36 -2.28
CA PRO A 9 -14.01 -3.69 -2.78
C PRO A 9 -12.55 -3.75 -3.28
N GLU A 10 -12.07 -2.68 -3.91
CA GLU A 10 -10.71 -2.57 -4.44
C GLU A 10 -9.68 -2.61 -3.32
N VAL A 11 -9.88 -1.84 -2.25
CA VAL A 11 -8.98 -1.83 -1.08
C VAL A 11 -9.02 -3.16 -0.35
N ARG A 12 -10.20 -3.79 -0.27
CA ARG A 12 -10.34 -5.12 0.34
C ARG A 12 -9.55 -6.18 -0.43
N ALA A 13 -9.68 -6.19 -1.76
CA ALA A 13 -8.94 -7.09 -2.63
C ALA A 13 -7.44 -6.86 -2.53
N TRP A 14 -7.00 -5.60 -2.57
CA TRP A 14 -5.59 -5.25 -2.43
C TRP A 14 -5.00 -5.66 -1.08
N LEU A 15 -5.73 -5.46 0.03
CA LEU A 15 -5.28 -5.89 1.36
C LEU A 15 -5.13 -7.42 1.47
N ALA A 16 -5.85 -8.20 0.67
CA ALA A 16 -5.71 -9.65 0.67
C ALA A 16 -4.39 -10.12 0.02
N SER A 17 -3.79 -9.31 -0.85
CA SER A 17 -2.51 -9.57 -1.51
C SER A 17 -1.35 -8.70 -1.00
N ALA A 18 -1.61 -7.77 -0.08
CA ALA A 18 -0.60 -6.86 0.46
C ALA A 18 0.46 -7.63 1.27
N LEU A 19 1.71 -7.23 1.12
CA LEU A 19 2.86 -7.87 1.77
C LEU A 19 3.05 -7.40 3.22
N LEU A 20 2.63 -6.18 3.53
CA LEU A 20 2.74 -5.60 4.86
C LEU A 20 1.40 -5.67 5.62
N PRO A 21 1.43 -5.74 6.97
CA PRO A 21 0.21 -5.72 7.78
C PRO A 21 -0.35 -4.30 7.89
N TRP A 22 -0.97 -3.82 6.81
CA TRP A 22 -1.57 -2.49 6.75
C TRP A 22 -2.76 -2.35 7.69
N ARG A 23 -2.88 -1.18 8.32
CA ARG A 23 -4.13 -0.80 8.99
C ARG A 23 -5.19 -0.52 7.92
N PRO A 24 -6.38 -1.16 7.95
CA PRO A 24 -7.42 -1.01 6.92
C PRO A 24 -7.79 0.44 6.59
N LYS A 25 -7.99 1.26 7.63
CA LYS A 25 -8.31 2.69 7.48
C LYS A 25 -7.22 3.49 6.77
N SER A 26 -5.95 3.13 6.97
CA SER A 26 -4.83 3.81 6.33
C SER A 26 -4.79 3.50 4.83
N ALA A 27 -4.97 2.23 4.46
CA ALA A 27 -5.06 1.81 3.05
C ALA A 27 -6.25 2.48 2.34
N GLN A 28 -7.42 2.50 2.97
CA GLN A 28 -8.61 3.18 2.43
C GLN A 28 -8.36 4.67 2.16
N ARG A 29 -7.78 5.39 3.13
CA ARG A 29 -7.48 6.82 2.97
C ARG A 29 -6.46 7.09 1.87
N ALA A 30 -5.43 6.24 1.76
CA ALA A 30 -4.43 6.35 0.71
C ALA A 30 -5.07 6.13 -0.67
N PHE A 31 -5.94 5.12 -0.79
CA PHE A 31 -6.68 4.82 -2.01
C PHE A 31 -7.61 5.97 -2.41
N GLU A 32 -8.42 6.48 -1.49
CA GLU A 32 -9.32 7.62 -1.75
C GLU A 32 -8.56 8.86 -2.20
N ARG A 33 -7.41 9.14 -1.57
CA ARG A 33 -6.55 10.25 -1.97
C ARG A 33 -5.99 10.04 -3.37
N ALA A 34 -5.49 8.85 -3.67
CA ALA A 34 -4.97 8.52 -4.98
C ALA A 34 -6.06 8.61 -6.05
N LEU A 35 -7.23 8.01 -5.81
CA LEU A 35 -8.39 8.04 -6.68
C LEU A 35 -8.89 9.47 -6.92
N SER A 36 -8.85 10.34 -5.91
CA SER A 36 -9.25 11.74 -6.06
C SER A 36 -8.36 12.49 -7.06
N ARG A 37 -7.08 12.10 -7.16
CA ARG A 37 -6.06 12.70 -8.04
C ARG A 37 -6.05 12.06 -9.44
N THR A 38 -6.11 10.74 -9.52
CA THR A 38 -6.00 9.98 -10.78
C THR A 38 -7.34 9.85 -11.50
N LYS A 39 -8.46 9.92 -10.76
CA LYS A 39 -9.81 9.57 -11.22
C LYS A 39 -9.92 8.15 -11.82
N ASP A 40 -8.96 7.30 -11.49
CA ASP A 40 -8.80 5.95 -12.01
C ASP A 40 -8.44 5.01 -10.85
N LYS A 41 -9.23 3.94 -10.72
CA LYS A 41 -9.07 2.95 -9.65
C LYS A 41 -7.80 2.12 -9.80
N ALA A 42 -7.43 1.74 -11.02
CA ALA A 42 -6.22 0.94 -11.26
C ALA A 42 -4.98 1.75 -10.85
N GLN A 43 -4.89 3.00 -11.32
CA GLN A 43 -3.80 3.89 -10.92
C GLN A 43 -3.81 4.18 -9.42
N ALA A 44 -4.98 4.22 -8.77
CA ALA A 44 -5.06 4.39 -7.33
C ALA A 44 -4.54 3.16 -6.54
N ILE A 45 -4.72 1.95 -7.07
CA ILE A 45 -4.11 0.73 -6.53
C ILE A 45 -2.59 0.73 -6.76
N ASP A 46 -2.12 1.12 -7.95
CA ASP A 46 -0.68 1.21 -8.24
C ASP A 46 0.05 2.19 -7.28
N GLU A 47 -0.64 3.23 -6.81
CA GLU A 47 -0.11 4.12 -5.78
C GLU A 47 0.04 3.42 -4.41
N LEU A 48 -0.89 2.53 -4.05
CA LEU A 48 -0.77 1.73 -2.82
C LEU A 48 0.43 0.77 -2.90
N ASP A 49 0.63 0.13 -4.05
CA ASP A 49 1.78 -0.74 -4.28
C ASP A 49 3.09 0.03 -4.16
N ARG A 50 3.20 1.21 -4.77
CA ARG A 50 4.36 2.08 -4.64
C ARG A 50 4.63 2.51 -3.18
N MET A 51 3.59 2.81 -2.41
CA MET A 51 3.75 3.11 -0.98
C MET A 51 4.27 1.90 -0.21
N GLN A 52 3.78 0.70 -0.49
CA GLN A 52 4.26 -0.53 0.13
C GLN A 52 5.72 -0.82 -0.22
N GLU A 53 6.08 -0.71 -1.50
CA GLU A 53 7.46 -0.87 -1.95
C GLU A 53 8.41 0.11 -1.25
N THR A 54 8.01 1.37 -1.09
CA THR A 54 8.80 2.39 -0.38
C THR A 54 9.03 2.01 1.08
N LEU A 55 8.01 1.48 1.76
CA LEU A 55 8.13 1.03 3.15
C LEU A 55 9.04 -0.19 3.26
N ILE A 56 8.88 -1.17 2.36
CA ILE A 56 9.75 -2.35 2.29
C ILE A 56 11.20 -1.92 2.04
N ALA A 57 11.46 -1.00 1.13
CA ALA A 57 12.82 -0.53 0.84
C ALA A 57 13.46 0.18 2.02
N ARG A 58 12.70 1.02 2.72
CA ARG A 58 13.15 1.67 3.95
C ARG A 58 13.50 0.65 5.03
N ASP A 59 12.65 -0.34 5.23
CA ASP A 59 12.84 -1.35 6.27
C ASP A 59 13.98 -2.31 5.89
N ALA A 60 14.11 -2.68 4.61
CA ALA A 60 15.23 -3.46 4.07
C ALA A 60 16.57 -2.74 4.29
N ARG A 61 16.65 -1.43 4.00
CA ARG A 61 17.84 -0.61 4.30
C ARG A 61 18.20 -0.67 5.78
N LYS A 62 17.19 -0.59 6.66
CA LYS A 62 17.39 -0.57 8.11
C LYS A 62 17.83 -1.93 8.67
N VAL A 63 17.28 -3.04 8.15
CA VAL A 63 17.51 -4.38 8.69
C VAL A 63 18.73 -5.06 8.05
N TRP A 64 18.91 -4.89 6.74
CA TRP A 64 19.91 -5.61 5.95
C TRP A 64 20.98 -4.72 5.32
N GLY A 65 20.85 -3.39 5.42
CA GLY A 65 21.76 -2.44 4.81
C GLY A 65 21.41 -2.09 3.36
N GLU A 66 22.18 -1.16 2.79
CA GLU A 66 21.90 -0.55 1.48
C GLU A 66 22.12 -1.50 0.28
N ASN A 67 22.87 -2.58 0.48
CA ASN A 67 23.20 -3.55 -0.57
C ASN A 67 22.14 -4.63 -0.79
N HIS A 68 21.07 -4.66 0.02
CA HIS A 68 20.00 -5.65 -0.17
C HIS A 68 19.17 -5.30 -1.42
N PRO A 69 18.77 -6.25 -2.29
CA PRO A 69 18.02 -5.94 -3.52
C PRO A 69 16.74 -5.13 -3.31
N SER A 70 16.07 -5.34 -2.18
CA SER A 70 14.86 -4.57 -1.82
C SER A 70 15.14 -3.16 -1.34
N ALA A 71 16.38 -2.79 -1.01
CA ALA A 71 16.78 -1.47 -0.47
C ALA A 71 16.95 -0.37 -1.55
N THR A 72 17.08 -0.77 -2.82
CA THR A 72 17.46 0.08 -3.95
C THR A 72 16.27 0.63 -4.76
N ARG A 73 15.04 0.24 -4.40
CA ARG A 73 13.82 0.55 -5.17
C ARG A 73 13.27 1.94 -4.89
#